data_AF-A0A642C458-F1
#
_entry.id   AF-A0A642C458-F1
#
_cell.length_a   1.000
_cell.length_b   1.000
_cell.length_c   1.000
_cell.angle_alpha   90.00
_cell.angle_beta   90.00
_cell.angle_gamma   90.00
#
_symmetry.space_group_name_H-M   'P 1'
#
loop_
_entity.id
_entity.type
_entity.pdbx_description
1 polymer ?
#
loop_
_entity_poly.entity_id
_entity_poly.type
_entity_poly.pdbx_seq_one_letter_code
_entity_poly.pdbx_strand_id
1 'polypeptide(L)' 'MEKIYGTKQRQDGLIHTGRTKWILFYGFGKDDEASERGWEYRHTFDHSPTLSEVKELIISTINTATQEKIVNGFI' A
#
# COMPACT_ATOMS: atom_id res chain seq x y z
N MET A 1 3.79 4.36 3.10
CA MET A 1 3.45 2.98 3.50
C MET A 1 4.60 2.06 3.11
N GLU A 2 4.69 0.85 3.67
CA GLU A 2 5.74 -0.12 3.31
C GLU A 2 5.32 -0.95 2.10
N LYS A 3 6.20 -1.13 1.10
CA LYS A 3 5.97 -1.99 -0.06
C LYS A 3 6.32 -3.44 0.30
N ILE A 4 5.34 -4.32 0.30
CA ILE A 4 5.49 -5.74 0.67
C ILE A 4 5.26 -6.64 -0.56
N TYR A 5 6.16 -7.60 -0.78
CA TYR A 5 6.08 -8.57 -1.87
C TYR A 5 5.45 -9.89 -1.44
N GLY A 6 4.87 -10.61 -2.39
CA GLY A 6 4.41 -11.99 -2.22
C GLY A 6 2.90 -12.18 -2.33
N THR A 7 2.14 -11.10 -2.58
CA THR A 7 0.70 -11.17 -2.78
C THR A 7 0.38 -11.65 -4.20
N LYS A 8 -0.60 -12.56 -4.35
CA LYS A 8 -0.98 -13.13 -5.65
C LYS A 8 -2.04 -12.30 -6.39
N GLN A 9 -2.77 -11.47 -5.65
CA GLN A 9 -3.91 -10.72 -6.16
C GLN A 9 -4.06 -9.41 -5.39
N ARG A 10 -4.80 -8.47 -5.96
CA ARG A 10 -5.19 -7.23 -5.30
C ARG A 10 -6.11 -7.52 -4.10
N GLN A 11 -5.79 -6.92 -2.95
CA GLN A 11 -6.52 -7.15 -1.69
C GLN A 11 -7.20 -5.91 -1.12
N ASP A 12 -6.85 -4.71 -1.58
CA ASP A 12 -7.27 -3.39 -1.08
C ASP A 12 -8.36 -3.37 -0.01
N GLY A 13 -8.01 -2.89 1.17
CA GLY A 13 -8.97 -2.82 2.27
C GLY A 13 -8.34 -2.41 3.59
N LEU A 14 -9.21 -2.05 4.53
CA LEU A 14 -8.86 -1.77 5.91
C LEU A 14 -9.42 -2.89 6.79
N ILE A 15 -8.52 -3.67 7.40
CA ILE A 15 -8.88 -4.87 8.18
C ILE A 15 -8.62 -4.61 9.65
N HIS A 16 -9.65 -4.74 10.48
CA HIS A 16 -9.49 -4.72 11.94
C HIS A 16 -8.88 -6.03 12.40
N THR A 17 -7.80 -5.96 13.17
CA THR A 17 -7.07 -7.11 13.71
C THR A 17 -6.83 -6.92 15.21
N GLY A 18 -7.24 -7.90 16.01
CA GLY A 18 -7.14 -7.81 17.47
C GLY A 18 -8.01 -6.69 18.05
N ARG A 19 -7.54 -6.06 19.14
CA ARG A 19 -8.35 -5.05 19.86
C ARG A 19 -8.26 -3.66 19.25
N THR A 20 -7.06 -3.21 18.90
CA THR A 20 -6.82 -1.83 18.45
C THR A 20 -6.13 -1.72 17.10
N LYS A 21 -5.62 -2.81 16.53
CA LYS A 21 -4.81 -2.75 15.33
C LYS A 21 -5.69 -2.76 14.08
N TRP A 22 -5.39 -1.88 13.14
CA TRP A 22 -6.03 -1.87 11.82
C TRP A 22 -4.96 -1.95 10.75
N ILE A 23 -5.09 -2.88 9.82
CA ILE A 23 -4.13 -3.07 8.73
C ILE A 23 -4.76 -2.54 7.45
N LEU A 24 -4.13 -1.54 6.86
CA LEU A 24 -4.46 -1.03 5.53
C LEU A 24 -3.61 -1.76 4.50
N PHE A 25 -4.29 -2.32 3.50
CA PHE A 25 -3.75 -2.87 2.27
C PHE A 25 -4.12 -1.94 1.14
N TYR A 26 -3.14 -1.50 0.35
CA TYR A 26 -3.37 -0.56 -0.73
C TYR A 26 -2.49 -0.83 -1.95
N GLY A 27 -3.14 -0.88 -3.11
CA GLY A 27 -2.48 -1.02 -4.40
C GLY A 27 -2.06 -2.46 -4.67
N PHE A 28 -1.83 -2.71 -5.94
CA PHE A 28 -1.24 -3.96 -6.41
C PHE A 28 -0.41 -3.65 -7.64
N GLY A 29 0.82 -4.12 -7.66
CA GLY A 29 1.67 -4.05 -8.83
C GLY A 29 2.50 -5.32 -8.97
N LYS A 30 3.03 -5.52 -10.15
CA LYS A 30 4.06 -6.52 -10.43
C LYS A 30 5.23 -5.80 -11.05
N ASP A 31 6.44 -6.29 -10.79
CA ASP A 31 7.62 -5.74 -11.44
C ASP A 31 7.74 -6.26 -12.89
N ASP A 32 7.15 -7.44 -13.17
CA ASP A 32 6.99 -8.01 -14.52
C ASP A 32 5.65 -8.75 -14.64
N GLU A 33 5.03 -8.75 -15.83
CA GLU A 33 3.74 -9.41 -16.07
C GLU A 33 3.80 -10.91 -15.83
N ALA A 34 4.94 -11.55 -16.13
CA ALA A 34 5.16 -12.97 -15.91
C ALA A 34 5.33 -13.35 -14.43
N SER A 35 5.50 -12.37 -13.53
CA SER A 35 5.66 -12.63 -12.11
C SER A 35 4.38 -13.23 -11.52
N GLU A 36 4.49 -14.41 -10.90
CA GLU A 36 3.36 -15.05 -10.20
C GLU A 36 2.87 -14.25 -8.98
N ARG A 37 3.76 -13.45 -8.38
CA ARG A 37 3.50 -12.66 -7.19
C ARG A 37 3.80 -11.20 -7.47
N GLY A 38 2.93 -10.34 -6.99
CA GLY A 38 3.10 -8.90 -6.99
C GLY A 38 3.53 -8.36 -5.64
N TRP A 39 3.38 -7.06 -5.53
CA TRP A 39 3.56 -6.26 -4.33
C TRP A 39 2.30 -5.45 -4.03
N GLU A 40 2.16 -5.08 -2.77
CA GLU A 40 1.12 -4.19 -2.24
C GLU A 40 1.75 -3.25 -1.20
N TYR A 41 1.13 -2.09 -0.97
CA TYR A 41 1.50 -1.25 0.17
C TYR A 41 0.74 -1.68 1.41
N ARG A 42 1.42 -1.71 2.56
CA ARG A 42 0.81 -2.03 3.86
C ARG A 42 1.15 -0.99 4.91
N HIS A 43 0.21 -0.76 5.81
CA HIS A 43 0.42 0.00 7.03
C HIS A 43 -0.44 -0.58 8.17
N THR A 44 0.07 -0.53 9.39
CA THR A 44 -0.66 -0.95 10.59
C THR A 44 -0.86 0.25 11.49
N PHE A 45 -2.11 0.63 11.69
CA PHE A 45 -2.52 1.59 12.72
C PHE A 45 -2.64 0.88 14.06
N ASP A 46 -2.32 1.56 15.14
CA ASP A 46 -2.46 1.10 16.53
C ASP A 46 -3.76 1.59 17.20
N HIS A 47 -4.59 2.30 16.45
CA HIS A 47 -5.91 2.82 16.79
C HIS A 47 -6.88 2.63 15.62
N SER A 48 -8.18 2.91 15.84
CA SER A 48 -9.15 2.96 14.74
C SER A 48 -8.92 4.22 13.92
N PRO A 49 -8.41 4.11 12.67
CA PRO A 49 -8.08 5.29 11.90
C PRO A 49 -9.37 5.97 11.40
N THR A 50 -9.31 7.27 11.24
CA THR A 50 -10.34 8.05 10.57
C THR A 50 -10.21 7.92 9.06
N LEU A 51 -11.30 8.26 8.35
CA LEU A 51 -11.28 8.31 6.88
C LEU A 51 -10.22 9.28 6.35
N SER A 52 -10.02 10.41 7.02
CA SER A 52 -9.03 11.42 6.63
C SER A 52 -7.61 10.89 6.75
N GLU A 53 -7.26 10.25 7.88
CA GLU A 53 -5.94 9.64 8.07
C GLU A 53 -5.63 8.59 7.01
N VAL A 54 -6.60 7.74 6.68
CA VAL A 54 -6.45 6.74 5.61
C VAL A 54 -6.20 7.42 4.25
N LYS A 55 -6.98 8.45 3.91
CA LYS A 55 -6.82 9.18 2.64
C LYS A 55 -5.47 9.88 2.56
N GLU A 56 -5.08 10.61 3.60
CA GLU A 56 -3.81 11.34 3.65
C GLU A 56 -2.63 10.38 3.51
N LEU A 57 -2.68 9.23 4.18
CA LEU A 57 -1.63 8.21 4.08
C LEU A 57 -1.54 7.61 2.66
N ILE A 58 -2.67 7.34 2.02
CA ILE A 58 -2.73 6.87 0.63
C ILE A 58 -2.14 7.91 -0.31
N ILE A 59 -2.60 9.17 -0.23
CA ILE A 59 -2.13 10.27 -1.07
C ILE A 59 -0.63 10.49 -0.89
N SER A 60 -0.15 10.51 0.36
CA SER A 60 1.28 10.63 0.67
C SER A 60 2.09 9.51 0.04
N THR A 61 1.59 8.28 0.07
CA THR A 61 2.27 7.12 -0.54
C THR A 61 2.29 7.22 -2.06
N ILE A 62 1.18 7.60 -2.70
CA ILE A 62 1.12 7.82 -4.16
C ILE A 62 2.10 8.91 -4.57
N ASN A 63 2.12 10.03 -3.85
CA ASN A 63 3.00 11.16 -4.14
C ASN A 63 4.47 10.76 -4.02
N THR A 64 4.83 10.04 -2.96
CA THR A 64 6.21 9.55 -2.75
C THR A 64 6.63 8.62 -3.91
N ALA A 65 5.80 7.62 -4.24
CA ALA A 65 6.10 6.70 -5.34
C ALA A 65 6.15 7.41 -6.71
N THR A 66 5.31 8.43 -6.92
CA THR A 66 5.32 9.25 -8.14
C THR A 66 6.58 10.08 -8.25
N GLN A 67 7.01 10.71 -7.14
CA GLN A 67 8.25 11.48 -7.09
C GLN A 67 9.48 10.59 -7.38
N GLU A 68 9.53 9.39 -6.80
CA GLU A 68 10.58 8.41 -7.11
C GLU A 68 10.65 8.06 -8.60
N LYS A 69 9.48 7.88 -9.25
CA LYS A 69 9.41 7.64 -10.70
C LYS A 69 9.84 8.85 -11.54
N ILE A 70 9.50 10.06 -11.11
CA ILE A 70 9.95 11.29 -11.78
C ILE A 70 11.48 11.39 -11.73
N VAL A 71 12.08 11.10 -10.58
CA VAL A 71 13.54 11.17 -10.38
C VAL A 71 14.28 10.07 -11.15
N ASN A 72 13.76 8.85 -11.13
CA ASN A 72 14.42 7.70 -11.76
C ASN A 72 14.09 7.53 -13.25
N GLY A 73 13.22 8.37 -13.79
CA GLY A 73 12.65 8.22 -15.13
C GLY A 73 11.46 7.26 -15.16
N PHE A 74 10.46 7.57 -15.97
CA PHE A 74 9.42 6.62 -16.34
C PHE A 74 10.04 5.65 -17.35
N ILE A 75 10.59 4.53 -16.85
CA ILE A 75 11.07 3.42 -17.67
C ILE A 75 9.90 2.47 -17.94
#